data_AF-A0A928AV95-F1
#
_entry.id   AF-A0A928AV95-F1
#
_cell.length_a   1.000
_cell.length_b   1.000
_cell.length_c   1.000
_cell.angle_alpha   90.00
_cell.angle_beta   90.00
_cell.angle_gamma   90.00
#
_symmetry.space_group_name_H-M   'P 1'
#
loop_
_entity.id
_entity.type
_entity.pdbx_description
1 polymer ?
#
loop_
_entity_poly.entity_id
_entity_poly.type
_entity_poly.pdbx_seq_one_letter_code
_entity_poly.pdbx_strand_id
1 'polypeptide(L)'
;MRNFLLCFVALCAIVVSSCETNNSTVDEPKLEITSDTTLSVDKSGGIYTIEYSVTNPVEGQKVEVDIVNPQMITATDADMFGQVKVSISANTSTDVREGAVVIKYGSLAQTVKVLQAGDENGNAPIERVDVAATLLIGNYYGENLAPGLAHYWLILSDGGIEDGSVLPNSEFFRFDILAPMPAHEERFIVPDGVYKFDSYNSFAPYTIPNFGNSDYMWVDSDLEGWVTPFDDAELTVDGNSFVLIARVDNKEYHVSYSGEYSITESIISDTISNLTEDVVIDVSNCDVTLNDYGDYWGCGYRNWGIEFVSKSGLNNGVYLVLDLLSTSLDASAGFVGVYRSSGFSEEDPTKPNFGPGVFIPGMRISDDGVHMLGSLYQLKEGGRGIHQAPIYGGTITISDNGDGTHRIVVDAVDDATPAHRITLDWSGKL
;
A
#
# COMPACT_ATOMS: atom_id res chain seq x y z
N MET A 1 1.12 -93.73 -58.55
CA MET A 1 0.53 -92.93 -59.65
C MET A 1 1.46 -91.76 -59.96
N ARG A 2 1.25 -91.07 -61.09
CA ARG A 2 1.94 -89.85 -61.63
C ARG A 2 2.70 -89.00 -60.60
N ASN A 3 3.99 -88.68 -60.84
CA ASN A 3 4.53 -87.44 -61.49
C ASN A 3 4.18 -86.16 -60.68
N PHE A 4 5.04 -85.16 -60.40
CA PHE A 4 6.38 -84.71 -60.86
C PHE A 4 6.91 -83.69 -59.80
N LEU A 5 8.09 -83.04 -59.75
CA LEU A 5 9.39 -82.91 -60.48
C LEU A 5 10.40 -82.40 -59.39
N LEU A 6 11.64 -82.85 -59.17
CA LEU A 6 12.92 -82.89 -59.95
C LEU A 6 13.68 -81.54 -60.06
N CYS A 7 15.03 -81.60 -59.98
CA CYS A 7 16.06 -80.52 -59.97
C CYS A 7 16.27 -79.83 -58.60
N PHE A 8 17.40 -79.91 -57.86
CA PHE A 8 18.83 -80.23 -58.12
C PHE A 8 19.69 -79.06 -58.67
N VAL A 9 21.01 -79.09 -58.39
CA VAL A 9 22.09 -78.07 -58.60
C VAL A 9 22.40 -77.24 -57.33
N ALA A 10 23.64 -77.05 -56.88
CA ALA A 10 24.89 -77.83 -57.06
C ALA A 10 25.90 -77.48 -55.94
N LEU A 11 26.82 -78.39 -55.62
CA LEU A 11 27.90 -78.15 -54.66
C LEU A 11 29.15 -77.62 -55.39
N CYS A 12 29.53 -76.37 -55.16
CA CYS A 12 30.79 -75.80 -55.62
C CYS A 12 31.65 -75.35 -54.44
N ALA A 13 32.75 -76.06 -54.19
CA ALA A 13 33.80 -75.57 -53.30
C ALA A 13 34.64 -74.52 -54.06
N ILE A 14 34.83 -73.35 -53.46
CA ILE A 14 35.80 -72.34 -53.92
C ILE A 14 36.86 -72.20 -52.82
N VAL A 15 38.12 -72.09 -53.23
CA VAL A 15 39.28 -72.11 -52.34
C VAL A 15 39.34 -70.84 -51.49
N VAL A 16 39.51 -71.01 -50.19
CA VAL A 16 39.79 -69.91 -49.27
C VAL A 16 41.24 -69.45 -49.49
N SER A 17 41.43 -68.41 -50.28
CA SER A 17 42.71 -67.70 -50.34
C SER A 17 42.81 -66.74 -49.16
N SER A 18 43.91 -66.79 -48.42
CA SER A 18 44.11 -65.93 -47.25
C SER A 18 44.16 -64.45 -47.62
N CYS A 19 43.40 -63.65 -46.90
CA CYS A 19 43.81 -62.32 -46.49
C CYS A 19 43.81 -62.28 -44.96
N GLU A 20 44.99 -62.32 -44.34
CA GLU A 20 45.16 -61.96 -42.93
C GLU A 20 44.94 -60.45 -42.77
N THR A 21 43.67 -60.04 -42.79
CA THR A 21 43.30 -58.78 -42.15
C THR A 21 43.50 -58.98 -40.66
N ASN A 22 44.55 -58.35 -40.12
CA ASN A 22 44.75 -58.27 -38.68
C ASN A 22 43.46 -57.77 -38.04
N ASN A 23 42.74 -58.66 -37.35
CA ASN A 23 41.50 -58.33 -36.68
C ASN A 23 41.83 -57.65 -35.35
N SER A 24 42.47 -56.49 -35.46
CA SER A 24 42.61 -55.52 -34.37
C SER A 24 41.22 -55.25 -33.83
N THR A 25 40.95 -55.69 -32.61
CA THR A 25 39.73 -55.29 -31.91
C THR A 25 39.80 -53.78 -31.75
N VAL A 26 38.98 -53.07 -32.53
CA VAL A 26 38.72 -51.66 -32.29
C VAL A 26 37.90 -51.64 -31.01
N ASP A 27 38.61 -51.46 -29.89
CA ASP A 27 37.98 -51.42 -28.57
C ASP A 27 36.89 -50.35 -28.58
N GLU A 28 35.67 -50.74 -28.22
CA GLU A 28 34.49 -49.89 -28.36
C GLU A 28 34.68 -48.57 -27.57
N PRO A 29 34.11 -47.45 -28.07
CA PRO A 29 34.10 -46.21 -27.32
C PRO A 29 33.38 -46.41 -25.99
N LYS A 30 33.87 -45.76 -24.93
CA LYS A 30 33.19 -45.68 -23.63
C LYS A 30 33.16 -44.24 -23.18
N LEU A 31 32.05 -43.82 -22.59
CA LEU A 31 31.84 -42.50 -22.00
C LEU A 31 31.64 -42.68 -20.50
N GLU A 32 32.51 -42.06 -19.70
CA GLU A 32 32.47 -42.13 -18.23
C GLU A 32 32.56 -40.70 -17.67
N ILE A 33 31.71 -40.37 -16.70
CA ILE A 33 31.81 -39.11 -15.94
C ILE A 33 32.97 -39.26 -14.96
N THR A 34 33.87 -38.29 -14.93
CA THR A 34 35.07 -38.28 -14.06
C THR A 34 34.96 -37.30 -12.89
N SER A 35 34.02 -36.34 -12.97
CA SER A 35 33.52 -35.60 -11.81
C SER A 35 32.46 -36.40 -11.04
N ASP A 36 31.84 -35.80 -10.01
CA ASP A 36 30.66 -36.38 -9.37
C ASP A 36 29.48 -36.53 -10.35
N THR A 37 28.70 -37.60 -10.18
CA THR A 37 27.47 -37.87 -10.97
C THR A 37 26.23 -37.20 -10.38
N THR A 38 26.37 -36.51 -9.25
CA THR A 38 25.35 -35.62 -8.67
C THR A 38 26.01 -34.28 -8.36
N LEU A 39 25.62 -33.25 -9.11
CA LEU A 39 26.05 -31.87 -8.91
C LEU A 39 25.17 -31.21 -7.84
N SER A 40 25.75 -30.91 -6.68
CA SER A 40 25.11 -30.13 -5.61
C SER A 40 25.31 -28.64 -5.84
N VAL A 41 24.21 -27.88 -5.79
CA VAL A 41 24.13 -26.48 -6.23
C VAL A 41 23.47 -25.64 -5.14
N ASP A 42 24.04 -24.47 -4.87
CA ASP A 42 23.47 -23.50 -3.92
C ASP A 42 22.23 -22.79 -4.50
N LYS A 43 21.37 -22.22 -3.64
CA LYS A 43 20.21 -21.43 -4.10
C LYS A 43 20.60 -20.32 -5.09
N SER A 44 21.78 -19.74 -5.01
CA SER A 44 22.27 -18.70 -5.92
C SER A 44 22.52 -19.18 -7.35
N GLY A 45 22.65 -20.50 -7.58
CA GLY A 45 23.02 -21.06 -8.87
C GLY A 45 24.47 -20.71 -9.25
N GLY A 46 24.74 -20.55 -10.56
CA GLY A 46 26.06 -20.19 -11.07
C GLY A 46 26.53 -21.07 -12.23
N ILE A 47 27.84 -21.05 -12.51
CA ILE A 47 28.47 -21.83 -13.57
C ILE A 47 29.28 -22.97 -12.95
N TYR A 48 28.99 -24.19 -13.38
CA TYR A 48 29.63 -25.41 -12.91
C TYR A 48 30.25 -26.18 -14.09
N THR A 49 31.24 -27.02 -13.81
CA THR A 49 31.90 -27.87 -14.83
C THR A 49 31.68 -29.34 -14.47
N ILE A 50 31.16 -30.10 -15.41
CA ILE A 50 31.11 -31.57 -15.39
C ILE A 50 32.31 -32.07 -16.19
N GLU A 51 33.09 -32.99 -15.61
CA GLU A 51 34.23 -33.61 -16.30
C GLU A 51 33.86 -35.01 -16.77
N TYR A 52 34.30 -35.36 -17.98
CA TYR A 52 34.06 -36.67 -18.58
C TYR A 52 35.30 -37.16 -19.33
N SER A 53 35.40 -38.48 -19.49
CA SER A 53 36.38 -39.09 -20.38
C SER A 53 35.71 -39.93 -21.46
N VAL A 54 36.34 -39.99 -22.63
CA VAL A 54 36.00 -40.94 -23.68
C VAL A 54 37.22 -41.80 -23.97
N THR A 55 37.16 -43.08 -23.61
CA THR A 55 38.18 -44.05 -24.06
C THR A 55 37.83 -44.52 -25.46
N ASN A 56 38.82 -44.65 -26.34
CA ASN A 56 38.67 -45.05 -27.75
C ASN A 56 37.71 -44.15 -28.56
N PRO A 57 37.93 -42.82 -28.59
CA PRO A 57 37.06 -41.90 -29.31
C PRO A 57 37.08 -42.15 -30.83
N VAL A 58 35.89 -42.34 -31.42
CA VAL A 58 35.70 -42.43 -32.88
C VAL A 58 36.02 -41.07 -33.54
N GLU A 59 36.81 -41.07 -34.61
CA GLU A 59 37.21 -39.85 -35.32
C GLU A 59 35.99 -39.08 -35.87
N GLY A 60 36.00 -37.75 -35.72
CA GLY A 60 34.94 -36.85 -36.18
C GLY A 60 33.66 -36.84 -35.34
N GLN A 61 33.48 -37.80 -34.42
CA GLN A 61 32.35 -37.83 -33.49
C GLN A 61 32.54 -36.78 -32.37
N LYS A 62 31.44 -36.14 -31.97
CA LYS A 62 31.43 -35.10 -30.92
C LYS A 62 30.63 -35.54 -29.72
N VAL A 63 30.76 -34.78 -28.63
CA VAL A 63 29.82 -34.81 -27.51
C VAL A 63 28.62 -33.90 -27.81
N GLU A 64 27.45 -34.37 -27.43
CA GLU A 64 26.19 -33.61 -27.42
C GLU A 64 25.65 -33.55 -25.99
N VAL A 65 24.85 -32.54 -25.66
CA VAL A 65 24.34 -32.31 -24.31
C VAL A 65 22.84 -32.00 -24.36
N ASP A 66 22.03 -32.87 -23.75
CA ASP A 66 20.63 -32.56 -23.47
C ASP A 66 20.50 -32.06 -22.02
N ILE A 67 19.47 -31.24 -21.77
CA ILE A 67 19.12 -30.75 -20.43
C ILE A 67 17.71 -31.20 -20.04
N VAL A 68 17.56 -31.60 -18.78
CA VAL A 68 16.27 -31.84 -18.13
C VAL A 68 16.06 -30.73 -17.12
N ASN A 69 14.88 -30.09 -17.18
CA ASN A 69 14.55 -28.82 -16.51
C ASN A 69 15.27 -27.57 -17.10
N PRO A 70 14.86 -27.08 -18.29
CA PRO A 70 15.47 -25.90 -18.93
C PRO A 70 15.13 -24.55 -18.28
N GLN A 71 14.25 -24.52 -17.27
CA GLN A 71 14.03 -23.33 -16.43
C GLN A 71 15.12 -23.19 -15.35
N MET A 72 15.70 -24.33 -14.95
CA MET A 72 16.80 -24.43 -14.00
C MET A 72 18.16 -24.33 -14.69
N ILE A 73 18.38 -25.10 -15.76
CA ILE A 73 19.65 -25.13 -16.51
C ILE A 73 19.50 -24.22 -17.74
N THR A 74 20.13 -23.05 -17.72
CA THR A 74 19.86 -21.96 -18.67
C THR A 74 20.81 -21.93 -19.87
N ALA A 75 22.01 -22.52 -19.75
CA ALA A 75 22.96 -22.66 -20.85
C ALA A 75 23.92 -23.85 -20.61
N THR A 76 24.45 -24.40 -21.70
CA THR A 76 25.51 -25.43 -21.68
C THR A 76 26.59 -25.10 -22.71
N ASP A 77 27.85 -25.33 -22.37
CA ASP A 77 29.03 -25.19 -23.24
C ASP A 77 29.82 -26.52 -23.22
N ALA A 78 30.08 -27.08 -24.40
CA ALA A 78 30.84 -28.32 -24.59
C ALA A 78 31.95 -28.16 -25.66
N ASP A 79 32.42 -26.93 -25.90
CA ASP A 79 33.48 -26.66 -26.89
C ASP A 79 34.85 -27.20 -26.45
N MET A 80 35.06 -27.44 -25.15
CA MET A 80 36.27 -28.04 -24.60
C MET A 80 36.09 -29.55 -24.36
N PHE A 81 36.73 -30.38 -25.19
CA PHE A 81 36.64 -31.83 -25.05
C PHE A 81 37.13 -32.30 -23.67
N GLY A 82 36.31 -33.11 -23.00
CA GLY A 82 36.49 -33.60 -21.64
C GLY A 82 35.76 -32.78 -20.57
N GLN A 83 35.17 -31.64 -20.93
CA GLN A 83 34.41 -30.78 -20.02
C GLN A 83 33.06 -30.36 -20.62
N VAL A 84 32.04 -30.27 -19.79
CA VAL A 84 30.78 -29.58 -20.10
C VAL A 84 30.54 -28.54 -19.01
N LYS A 85 30.51 -27.26 -19.38
CA LYS A 85 30.08 -26.20 -18.47
C LYS A 85 28.57 -26.08 -18.52
N VAL A 86 27.95 -25.87 -17.36
CA VAL A 86 26.50 -25.70 -17.23
C VAL A 86 26.21 -24.46 -16.39
N SER A 87 25.31 -23.61 -16.90
CA SER A 87 24.83 -22.42 -16.19
C SER A 87 23.47 -22.73 -15.56
N ILE A 88 23.33 -22.43 -14.28
CA ILE A 88 22.15 -22.77 -13.47
C ILE A 88 21.59 -21.49 -12.89
N SER A 89 20.29 -21.24 -13.08
CA SER A 89 19.61 -20.07 -12.53
C SER A 89 19.53 -20.14 -11.01
N ALA A 90 19.30 -19.00 -10.35
CA ALA A 90 18.97 -19.00 -8.93
C ALA A 90 17.65 -19.74 -8.69
N ASN A 91 17.55 -20.44 -7.55
CA ASN A 91 16.30 -20.96 -7.02
C ASN A 91 15.68 -19.91 -6.10
N THR A 92 14.50 -19.43 -6.48
CA THR A 92 13.72 -18.45 -5.71
C THR A 92 12.69 -19.11 -4.78
N SER A 93 12.53 -20.45 -4.84
CA SER A 93 11.64 -21.22 -3.98
C SER A 93 12.33 -21.65 -2.68
N THR A 94 11.56 -21.84 -1.63
CA THR A 94 11.96 -22.58 -0.41
C THR A 94 12.20 -24.06 -0.68
N ASP A 95 11.62 -24.61 -1.74
CA ASP A 95 11.73 -26.03 -2.10
C ASP A 95 13.01 -26.34 -2.88
N VAL A 96 13.63 -27.47 -2.54
CA VAL A 96 14.71 -28.09 -3.33
C VAL A 96 14.18 -28.46 -4.72
N ARG A 97 14.91 -28.08 -5.78
CA ARG A 97 14.54 -28.39 -7.17
C ARG A 97 15.60 -29.26 -7.87
N GLU A 98 15.12 -30.11 -8.75
CA GLU A 98 15.94 -31.08 -9.48
C GLU A 98 16.00 -30.81 -10.98
N GLY A 99 17.13 -31.15 -11.59
CA GLY A 99 17.36 -31.17 -13.03
C GLY A 99 18.36 -32.27 -13.39
N ALA A 100 18.72 -32.38 -14.66
CA ALA A 100 19.79 -33.28 -15.09
C ALA A 100 20.47 -32.79 -16.39
N VAL A 101 21.72 -33.20 -16.55
CA VAL A 101 22.54 -32.98 -17.75
C VAL A 101 22.86 -34.34 -18.34
N VAL A 102 22.47 -34.57 -19.60
CA VAL A 102 22.73 -35.85 -20.29
C VAL A 102 23.81 -35.62 -21.34
N ILE A 103 25.03 -36.05 -21.01
CA ILE A 103 26.19 -36.01 -21.90
C ILE A 103 26.13 -37.24 -22.80
N LYS A 104 26.18 -37.05 -24.12
CA LYS A 104 26.12 -38.12 -25.13
C LYS A 104 27.41 -38.21 -25.92
N TYR A 105 27.75 -39.41 -26.38
CA TYR A 105 28.79 -39.66 -27.38
C TYR A 105 28.30 -40.74 -28.35
N GLY A 106 27.61 -40.34 -29.42
CA GLY A 106 26.96 -41.27 -30.35
C GLY A 106 25.80 -42.00 -29.68
N SER A 107 25.86 -43.34 -29.62
CA SER A 107 24.87 -44.17 -28.91
C SER A 107 25.06 -44.23 -27.40
N LEU A 108 26.18 -43.71 -26.88
CA LEU A 108 26.47 -43.66 -25.45
C LEU A 108 25.83 -42.43 -24.81
N ALA A 109 25.30 -42.57 -23.60
CA ALA A 109 24.81 -41.46 -22.80
C ALA A 109 25.15 -41.68 -21.32
N GLN A 110 25.51 -40.59 -20.63
CA GLN A 110 25.69 -40.53 -19.18
C GLN A 110 24.88 -39.36 -18.62
N THR A 111 24.26 -39.57 -17.46
CA THR A 111 23.42 -38.54 -16.83
C THR A 111 24.04 -38.08 -15.52
N VAL A 112 24.27 -36.77 -15.40
CA VAL A 112 24.60 -36.12 -14.13
C VAL A 112 23.33 -35.52 -13.57
N LYS A 113 22.94 -35.92 -12.36
CA LYS A 113 21.81 -35.31 -11.65
C LYS A 113 22.24 -33.93 -11.14
N VAL A 114 21.35 -32.96 -11.19
CA VAL A 114 21.57 -31.63 -10.60
C VAL A 114 20.57 -31.44 -9.46
N LEU A 115 21.08 -31.16 -8.26
CA LEU A 115 20.29 -30.90 -7.06
C LEU A 115 20.59 -29.48 -6.59
N GLN A 116 19.59 -28.61 -6.61
CA GLN A 116 19.72 -27.24 -6.13
C GLN A 116 18.88 -27.00 -4.88
N ALA A 117 19.54 -26.47 -3.84
CA ALA A 117 18.88 -26.09 -2.60
C ALA A 117 17.73 -25.11 -2.84
N GLY A 118 16.68 -25.23 -2.03
CA GLY A 118 15.72 -24.15 -1.83
C GLY A 118 16.20 -23.18 -0.76
N ASP A 119 15.49 -22.08 -0.56
CA ASP A 119 15.80 -21.18 0.54
C ASP A 119 15.25 -21.69 1.88
N GLU A 120 16.12 -22.38 2.64
CA GLU A 120 15.83 -22.89 3.98
C GLU A 120 15.55 -21.78 5.03
N ASN A 121 15.69 -20.49 4.67
CA ASN A 121 15.48 -19.34 5.54
C ASN A 121 14.44 -18.33 4.98
N GLY A 122 13.79 -18.61 3.85
CA GLY A 122 12.83 -17.71 3.20
C GLY A 122 13.43 -16.50 2.47
N ASN A 123 14.76 -16.38 2.37
CA ASN A 123 15.45 -15.23 1.77
C ASN A 123 15.53 -15.31 0.23
N ALA A 124 14.38 -15.41 -0.43
CA ALA A 124 14.28 -15.34 -1.88
C ALA A 124 15.09 -14.12 -2.43
N PRO A 125 15.85 -14.26 -3.53
CA PRO A 125 16.68 -13.19 -4.07
C PRO A 125 15.87 -11.90 -4.24
N ILE A 126 16.26 -10.86 -3.50
CA ILE A 126 15.53 -9.60 -3.47
C ILE A 126 15.71 -8.90 -4.83
N GLU A 127 14.60 -8.67 -5.52
CA GLU A 127 14.56 -8.01 -6.81
C GLU A 127 14.76 -6.50 -6.62
N ARG A 128 15.93 -5.99 -7.02
CA ARG A 128 16.19 -4.55 -7.08
C ARG A 128 15.33 -3.92 -8.18
N VAL A 129 14.55 -2.91 -7.83
CA VAL A 129 13.77 -2.09 -8.79
C VAL A 129 14.20 -0.63 -8.67
N ASP A 130 14.91 -0.12 -9.67
CA ASP A 130 15.29 1.30 -9.73
C ASP A 130 14.15 2.16 -10.28
N VAL A 131 13.69 3.17 -9.51
CA VAL A 131 12.59 4.06 -9.87
C VAL A 131 13.07 5.51 -9.90
N ALA A 132 12.74 6.24 -10.97
CA ALA A 132 12.97 7.67 -11.10
C ALA A 132 11.64 8.41 -10.89
N ALA A 133 11.38 8.83 -9.66
CA ALA A 133 10.17 9.59 -9.33
C ALA A 133 10.25 10.99 -9.95
N THR A 134 9.15 11.44 -10.55
CA THR A 134 9.00 12.78 -11.15
C THR A 134 8.23 13.73 -10.24
N LEU A 135 7.52 13.19 -9.24
CA LEU A 135 6.70 13.91 -8.28
C LEU A 135 7.12 13.57 -6.85
N LEU A 136 7.28 14.61 -6.02
CA LEU A 136 7.25 14.52 -4.56
C LEU A 136 6.23 15.54 -4.05
N ILE A 137 5.20 15.05 -3.37
CA ILE A 137 4.20 15.85 -2.66
C ILE A 137 4.05 15.34 -1.23
N GLY A 138 3.47 16.13 -0.35
CA GLY A 138 3.21 15.68 1.01
C GLY A 138 2.45 16.68 1.87
N ASN A 139 2.24 16.28 3.12
CA ASN A 139 1.57 17.05 4.14
C ASN A 139 2.45 17.20 5.37
N TYR A 140 2.52 18.42 5.91
CA TYR A 140 3.07 18.70 7.24
C TYR A 140 1.93 18.72 8.26
N TYR A 141 2.08 17.96 9.35
CA TYR A 141 1.09 17.77 10.43
C TYR A 141 1.56 18.31 11.79
N GLY A 142 2.71 19.00 11.86
CA GLY A 142 3.22 19.53 13.14
C GLY A 142 3.65 18.45 14.12
N GLU A 143 3.26 18.58 15.39
CA GLU A 143 3.65 17.70 16.50
C GLU A 143 2.70 16.51 16.73
N ASN A 144 1.72 16.29 15.83
CA ASN A 144 0.56 15.42 16.05
C ASN A 144 0.88 13.97 16.47
N LEU A 145 1.97 13.38 15.98
CA LEU A 145 2.41 12.04 16.38
C LEU A 145 3.30 12.02 17.64
N ALA A 146 4.07 13.09 17.89
CA ALA A 146 5.11 13.11 18.91
C ALA A 146 5.51 14.55 19.30
N PRO A 147 5.31 14.97 20.56
CA PRO A 147 5.76 16.27 21.04
C PRO A 147 7.26 16.50 20.85
N GLY A 148 7.63 17.64 20.28
CA GLY A 148 8.98 18.04 19.93
C GLY A 148 9.48 17.57 18.57
N LEU A 149 8.69 16.80 17.81
CA LEU A 149 9.05 16.28 16.48
C LEU A 149 8.10 16.79 15.40
N ALA A 150 8.63 16.95 14.19
CA ALA A 150 7.86 17.33 13.02
C ALA A 150 7.40 16.10 12.25
N HIS A 151 6.09 15.89 12.16
CA HIS A 151 5.46 14.86 11.36
C HIS A 151 5.20 15.36 9.93
N TYR A 152 5.72 14.62 8.95
CA TYR A 152 5.36 14.76 7.55
C TYR A 152 4.83 13.42 7.03
N TRP A 153 3.86 13.47 6.13
CA TRP A 153 3.47 12.35 5.27
C TRP A 153 3.82 12.68 3.84
N LEU A 154 4.57 11.83 3.16
CA LEU A 154 5.13 12.08 1.83
C LEU A 154 4.61 11.05 0.81
N ILE A 155 4.53 11.45 -0.45
CA ILE A 155 4.33 10.55 -1.60
C ILE A 155 5.44 10.78 -2.63
N LEU A 156 6.02 9.69 -3.13
CA LEU A 156 6.90 9.65 -4.31
C LEU A 156 6.21 8.86 -5.44
N SER A 157 6.17 9.42 -6.64
CA SER A 157 5.64 8.73 -7.85
C SER A 157 6.40 9.15 -9.12
N ASP A 158 6.44 8.26 -10.12
CA ASP A 158 7.02 8.50 -11.44
C ASP A 158 6.09 9.27 -12.40
N GLY A 159 4.80 9.34 -12.09
CA GLY A 159 3.80 10.13 -12.81
C GLY A 159 2.34 9.78 -12.48
N GLY A 160 2.10 9.01 -11.43
CA GLY A 160 0.81 8.40 -11.11
C GLY A 160 -0.22 9.30 -10.40
N ILE A 161 0.08 10.57 -10.16
CA ILE A 161 -0.79 11.52 -9.44
C ILE A 161 -0.78 12.87 -10.16
N GLU A 162 -1.97 13.43 -10.42
CA GLU A 162 -2.19 14.75 -11.04
C GLU A 162 -3.25 15.50 -10.24
N ASP A 163 -3.02 16.78 -9.90
CA ASP A 163 -3.90 17.63 -9.08
C ASP A 163 -4.42 16.94 -7.78
N GLY A 164 -3.57 16.13 -7.13
CA GLY A 164 -3.89 15.38 -5.92
C GLY A 164 -4.78 14.15 -6.14
N SER A 165 -5.13 13.83 -7.38
CA SER A 165 -5.91 12.65 -7.77
C SER A 165 -5.00 11.56 -8.31
N VAL A 166 -5.24 10.30 -7.92
CA VAL A 166 -4.51 9.14 -8.45
C VAL A 166 -4.98 8.82 -9.86
N LEU A 167 -4.04 8.57 -10.77
CA LEU A 167 -4.31 8.21 -12.17
C LEU A 167 -4.42 6.68 -12.34
N PRO A 168 -5.18 6.17 -13.33
CA PRO A 168 -5.27 4.73 -13.59
C PRO A 168 -3.95 4.17 -14.15
N ASN A 169 -3.56 2.95 -13.73
CA ASN A 169 -2.28 2.30 -14.02
C ASN A 169 -1.08 3.03 -13.41
N SER A 170 -1.17 3.39 -12.13
CA SER A 170 -0.12 4.13 -11.39
C SER A 170 0.58 3.29 -10.32
N GLU A 171 1.85 3.63 -10.07
CA GLU A 171 2.63 3.14 -8.93
C GLU A 171 3.13 4.33 -8.09
N PHE A 172 3.09 4.21 -6.77
CA PHE A 172 3.66 5.20 -5.86
C PHE A 172 4.00 4.63 -4.48
N PHE A 173 4.81 5.39 -3.75
CA PHE A 173 5.26 5.09 -2.40
C PHE A 173 4.77 6.19 -1.48
N ARG A 174 4.03 5.85 -0.42
CA ARG A 174 3.55 6.81 0.58
C ARG A 174 4.02 6.39 1.96
N PHE A 175 4.43 7.35 2.79
CA PHE A 175 5.01 7.04 4.10
C PHE A 175 5.06 8.26 5.00
N ASP A 176 5.01 8.00 6.30
CA ASP A 176 5.27 9.02 7.32
C ASP A 176 6.78 9.15 7.61
N ILE A 177 7.19 10.33 8.05
CA ILE A 177 8.48 10.56 8.72
C ILE A 177 8.33 11.43 9.96
N LEU A 178 9.16 11.16 10.96
CA LEU A 178 9.38 12.02 12.12
C LEU A 178 10.76 12.68 12.02
N ALA A 179 10.77 14.00 11.85
CA ALA A 179 11.96 14.83 11.78
C ALA A 179 12.18 15.64 13.08
N PRO A 180 13.39 16.17 13.32
CA PRO A 180 13.57 17.26 14.27
C PRO A 180 12.69 18.46 13.89
N MET A 181 12.19 19.21 14.87
CA MET A 181 11.36 20.39 14.61
C MET A 181 12.14 21.47 13.82
N PRO A 182 11.71 21.87 12.60
CA PRO A 182 12.35 22.91 11.80
C PRO A 182 12.01 24.32 12.34
N ALA A 183 12.65 25.35 11.78
CA ALA A 183 12.14 26.71 11.97
C ALA A 183 10.75 26.87 11.33
N HIS A 184 9.91 27.77 11.86
CA HIS A 184 8.56 27.99 11.34
C HIS A 184 8.54 28.41 9.85
N GLU A 185 9.57 29.11 9.38
CA GLU A 185 9.71 29.48 7.96
C GLU A 185 10.22 28.33 7.06
N GLU A 186 10.73 27.25 7.66
CA GLU A 186 11.29 26.07 6.99
C GLU A 186 10.37 24.84 7.07
N ARG A 187 9.22 24.91 7.75
CA ARG A 187 8.32 23.77 8.02
C ARG A 187 7.75 23.02 6.80
N PHE A 188 7.89 23.57 5.60
CA PHE A 188 7.52 22.92 4.33
C PHE A 188 8.71 22.30 3.58
N ILE A 189 9.91 22.42 4.15
CA ILE A 189 11.13 21.73 3.75
C ILE A 189 11.26 20.51 4.67
N VAL A 190 11.63 19.35 4.11
CA VAL A 190 11.96 18.17 4.92
C VAL A 190 13.42 18.30 5.40
N PRO A 191 13.73 18.20 6.70
CA PRO A 191 15.09 18.38 7.19
C PRO A 191 16.06 17.33 6.66
N ASP A 192 17.27 17.76 6.27
CA ASP A 192 18.36 16.89 5.81
C ASP A 192 18.68 15.78 6.83
N GLY A 193 18.93 14.57 6.32
CA GLY A 193 19.29 13.43 7.15
C GLY A 193 19.02 12.07 6.52
N VAL A 194 19.13 11.03 7.35
CA VAL A 194 18.85 9.63 6.99
C VAL A 194 17.79 9.09 7.93
N TYR A 195 16.57 8.96 7.43
CA TYR A 195 15.40 8.47 8.17
C TYR A 195 15.32 6.96 8.02
N LYS A 196 15.21 6.23 9.14
CA LYS A 196 15.21 4.75 9.15
C LYS A 196 13.85 4.19 9.57
N PHE A 197 13.47 3.06 9.00
CA PHE A 197 12.25 2.36 9.36
C PHE A 197 12.25 1.93 10.83
N ASP A 198 11.17 2.29 11.52
CA ASP A 198 10.96 2.04 12.94
C ASP A 198 9.78 1.09 13.12
N SER A 199 10.05 -0.21 12.94
CA SER A 199 9.09 -1.29 13.13
C SER A 199 8.58 -1.45 14.58
N TYR A 200 9.08 -0.65 15.52
CA TYR A 200 8.63 -0.61 16.91
C TYR A 200 7.84 0.66 17.27
N ASN A 201 7.77 1.66 16.38
CA ASN A 201 7.20 2.98 16.63
C ASN A 201 7.73 3.59 17.94
N SER A 202 9.05 3.79 18.01
CA SER A 202 9.72 4.44 19.14
C SER A 202 9.49 5.95 19.23
N PHE A 203 8.93 6.57 18.18
CA PHE A 203 8.71 8.01 18.04
C PHE A 203 10.00 8.83 18.22
N ALA A 204 11.11 8.37 17.62
CA ALA A 204 12.38 9.07 17.60
C ALA A 204 12.52 9.98 16.35
N PRO A 205 13.32 11.08 16.42
CA PRO A 205 13.68 11.84 15.23
C PRO A 205 14.47 10.98 14.24
N TYR A 206 14.35 11.29 12.95
CA TYR A 206 14.92 10.53 11.84
C TYR A 206 14.39 9.09 11.74
N THR A 207 13.07 8.94 11.87
CA THR A 207 12.38 7.65 11.66
C THR A 207 11.31 7.71 10.58
N ILE A 208 11.08 6.57 9.93
CA ILE A 208 9.90 6.24 9.14
C ILE A 208 9.07 5.29 10.02
N PRO A 209 8.02 5.75 10.73
CA PRO A 209 7.23 4.87 11.58
C PRO A 209 6.38 3.88 10.75
N ASN A 210 6.04 2.76 11.38
CA ASN A 210 5.22 1.70 10.82
C ASN A 210 3.82 1.69 11.45
N PHE A 211 2.90 2.50 10.92
CA PHE A 211 1.48 2.43 11.26
C PHE A 211 0.66 1.61 10.24
N GLY A 212 1.32 0.87 9.33
CA GLY A 212 0.68 0.13 8.24
C GLY A 212 0.25 0.97 7.02
N ASN A 213 0.66 2.24 7.00
CA ASN A 213 0.43 3.25 5.93
C ASN A 213 1.74 3.76 5.28
N SER A 214 2.88 3.28 5.76
CA SER A 214 4.20 3.40 5.11
C SER A 214 4.33 2.21 4.16
N ASP A 215 3.96 2.43 2.89
CA ASP A 215 3.62 1.38 1.94
C ASP A 215 3.90 1.74 0.47
N TYR A 216 3.96 0.67 -0.34
CA TYR A 216 3.92 0.72 -1.79
C TYR A 216 2.48 0.47 -2.25
N MET A 217 2.01 1.28 -3.20
CA MET A 217 0.65 1.24 -3.73
C MET A 217 0.66 1.16 -5.27
N TRP A 218 -0.16 0.25 -5.80
CA TRP A 218 -0.44 0.11 -7.24
C TRP A 218 -1.94 0.26 -7.48
N VAL A 219 -2.32 0.92 -8.58
CA VAL A 219 -3.71 1.15 -9.00
C VAL A 219 -3.88 0.79 -10.47
N ASP A 220 -4.94 0.06 -10.82
CA ASP A 220 -5.17 -0.44 -12.19
C ASP A 220 -5.91 0.55 -13.12
N SER A 221 -6.40 0.06 -14.25
CA SER A 221 -7.14 0.86 -15.23
C SER A 221 -8.54 1.30 -14.78
N ASP A 222 -9.13 0.62 -13.81
CA ASP A 222 -10.50 0.84 -13.33
C ASP A 222 -10.51 1.58 -11.97
N LEU A 223 -9.33 1.98 -11.48
CA LEU A 223 -9.06 2.62 -10.19
C LEU A 223 -9.30 1.69 -8.97
N GLU A 224 -9.22 0.38 -9.14
CA GLU A 224 -9.02 -0.54 -8.01
C GLU A 224 -7.55 -0.46 -7.57
N GLY A 225 -7.30 -0.55 -6.26
CA GLY A 225 -5.99 -0.24 -5.66
C GLY A 225 -5.53 -1.29 -4.65
N TRP A 226 -4.25 -1.65 -4.73
CA TRP A 226 -3.59 -2.63 -3.87
C TRP A 226 -2.42 -1.97 -3.14
N VAL A 227 -2.21 -2.39 -1.91
CA VAL A 227 -1.26 -1.80 -0.96
C VAL A 227 -0.44 -2.91 -0.32
N THR A 228 0.89 -2.79 -0.33
CA THR A 228 1.79 -3.64 0.43
C THR A 228 2.67 -2.77 1.34
N PRO A 229 2.58 -2.90 2.68
CA PRO A 229 3.43 -2.17 3.62
C PRO A 229 4.93 -2.44 3.43
N PHE A 230 5.77 -1.52 3.87
CA PHE A 230 7.21 -1.73 3.92
C PHE A 230 7.57 -2.77 4.99
N ASP A 231 8.46 -3.71 4.62
CA ASP A 231 9.13 -4.60 5.57
C ASP A 231 10.35 -3.95 6.23
N ASP A 232 10.99 -3.02 5.51
CA ASP A 232 12.15 -2.20 5.92
C ASP A 232 12.28 -1.00 4.98
N ALA A 233 12.87 0.10 5.45
CA ALA A 233 13.07 1.30 4.63
C ALA A 233 14.18 2.24 5.16
N GLU A 234 14.85 2.94 4.25
CA GLU A 234 15.74 4.06 4.55
C GLU A 234 15.52 5.19 3.54
N LEU A 235 15.24 6.40 4.02
CA LEU A 235 15.15 7.63 3.21
C LEU A 235 16.35 8.52 3.52
N THR A 236 17.13 8.86 2.49
CA THR A 236 18.13 9.94 2.55
C THR A 236 17.56 11.23 1.95
N VAL A 237 17.76 12.35 2.65
CA VAL A 237 17.37 13.71 2.22
C VAL A 237 18.62 14.60 2.20
N ASP A 238 18.87 15.24 1.04
CA ASP A 238 19.94 16.20 0.79
C ASP A 238 19.35 17.39 0.00
N GLY A 239 18.81 18.37 0.74
CA GLY A 239 18.09 19.54 0.22
C GLY A 239 16.84 19.19 -0.60
N ASN A 240 16.96 19.33 -1.93
CA ASN A 240 15.89 19.01 -2.89
C ASN A 240 16.08 17.64 -3.56
N SER A 241 16.98 16.78 -3.03
CA SER A 241 17.17 15.40 -3.48
C SER A 241 16.77 14.39 -2.40
N PHE A 242 16.00 13.37 -2.82
CA PHE A 242 15.45 12.34 -1.96
C PHE A 242 15.77 10.97 -2.56
N VAL A 243 16.25 10.04 -1.73
CA VAL A 243 16.48 8.64 -2.11
C VAL A 243 15.85 7.73 -1.07
N LEU A 244 14.74 7.07 -1.43
CA LEU A 244 14.09 6.04 -0.63
C LEU A 244 14.55 4.67 -1.12
N ILE A 245 15.10 3.88 -0.21
CA ILE A 245 15.30 2.44 -0.38
C ILE A 245 14.22 1.76 0.45
N ALA A 246 13.24 1.12 -0.18
CA ALA A 246 12.12 0.47 0.50
C ALA A 246 12.00 -1.01 0.11
N ARG A 247 11.95 -1.90 1.11
CA ARG A 247 11.78 -3.34 0.93
C ARG A 247 10.32 -3.74 1.10
N VAL A 248 9.80 -4.49 0.13
CA VAL A 248 8.40 -4.88 0.01
C VAL A 248 8.33 -6.30 -0.55
N ASP A 249 7.83 -7.26 0.22
CA ASP A 249 7.83 -8.69 -0.12
C ASP A 249 9.25 -9.17 -0.54
N ASN A 250 9.42 -9.54 -1.81
CA ASN A 250 10.68 -9.99 -2.40
C ASN A 250 11.39 -8.89 -3.21
N LYS A 251 11.01 -7.62 -3.09
CA LYS A 251 11.56 -6.48 -3.84
C LYS A 251 12.26 -5.46 -2.94
N GLU A 252 13.24 -4.77 -3.50
CA GLU A 252 13.88 -3.59 -2.92
C GLU A 252 13.85 -2.45 -3.94
N TYR A 253 12.95 -1.50 -3.72
CA TYR A 253 12.77 -0.35 -4.59
C TYR A 253 13.78 0.74 -4.23
N HIS A 254 14.57 1.18 -5.20
CA HIS A 254 15.51 2.31 -5.12
C HIS A 254 14.86 3.51 -5.81
N VAL A 255 14.03 4.24 -5.07
CA VAL A 255 13.27 5.38 -5.57
C VAL A 255 14.09 6.65 -5.41
N SER A 256 14.34 7.34 -6.52
CA SER A 256 15.14 8.57 -6.58
C SER A 256 14.33 9.75 -7.08
N TYR A 257 14.46 10.90 -6.41
CA TYR A 257 13.83 12.17 -6.78
C TYR A 257 14.81 13.33 -6.61
N SER A 258 14.70 14.33 -7.48
CA SER A 258 15.48 15.57 -7.41
C SER A 258 14.73 16.70 -8.11
N GLY A 259 14.22 17.68 -7.35
CA GLY A 259 13.40 18.75 -7.92
C GLY A 259 12.69 19.62 -6.87
N GLU A 260 11.93 20.61 -7.35
CA GLU A 260 11.05 21.43 -6.51
C GLU A 260 9.81 20.63 -6.12
N TYR A 261 9.63 20.40 -4.82
CA TYR A 261 8.54 19.61 -4.25
C TYR A 261 7.53 20.47 -3.48
N SER A 262 6.35 19.92 -3.20
CA SER A 262 5.26 20.65 -2.53
C SER A 262 4.77 19.92 -1.29
N ILE A 263 5.20 20.38 -0.12
CA ILE A 263 4.57 20.03 1.17
C ILE A 263 3.50 21.07 1.49
N THR A 264 2.25 20.64 1.57
CA THR A 264 1.15 21.47 2.06
C THR A 264 1.01 21.39 3.58
N GLU A 265 0.50 22.47 4.18
CA GLU A 265 0.09 22.44 5.57
C GLU A 265 -1.24 21.69 5.71
N SER A 266 -1.20 20.48 6.26
CA SER A 266 -2.40 19.82 6.78
C SER A 266 -2.40 19.95 8.30
N ILE A 267 -2.59 21.18 8.79
CA ILE A 267 -3.09 21.34 10.16
C ILE A 267 -4.48 20.67 10.21
N ILE A 268 -4.54 19.48 10.80
CA ILE A 268 -5.78 18.96 11.39
C ILE A 268 -6.05 19.88 12.57
N SER A 269 -6.82 20.94 12.30
CA SER A 269 -6.96 22.06 13.22
C SER A 269 -7.86 21.71 14.38
N ASP A 270 -7.34 21.89 15.60
CA ASP A 270 -8.11 21.91 16.84
C ASP A 270 -9.28 22.91 16.78
N THR A 271 -9.11 23.98 15.98
CA THR A 271 -10.17 24.91 15.56
C THR A 271 -10.70 24.51 14.18
N ILE A 272 -11.89 23.93 14.12
CA ILE A 272 -12.60 23.58 12.88
C ILE A 272 -13.22 24.83 12.23
N SER A 273 -13.50 25.89 13.01
CA SER A 273 -14.06 27.12 12.49
C SER A 273 -13.14 27.86 11.50
N ASN A 274 -13.74 28.37 10.42
CA ASN A 274 -13.09 29.30 9.50
C ASN A 274 -13.74 30.70 9.50
N LEU A 275 -14.54 31.02 10.52
CA LEU A 275 -15.10 32.36 10.69
C LEU A 275 -14.00 33.40 10.95
N THR A 276 -14.30 34.65 10.61
CA THR A 276 -13.41 35.81 10.85
C THR A 276 -14.11 36.97 11.57
N GLU A 277 -15.43 36.85 11.79
CA GLU A 277 -16.27 37.79 12.54
C GLU A 277 -17.50 37.08 13.12
N ASP A 278 -18.20 37.74 14.05
CA ASP A 278 -19.45 37.24 14.65
C ASP A 278 -20.57 37.10 13.59
N VAL A 279 -21.28 35.97 13.60
CA VAL A 279 -22.34 35.63 12.64
C VAL A 279 -23.73 35.76 13.24
N VAL A 280 -24.62 36.43 12.50
CA VAL A 280 -26.08 36.31 12.64
C VAL A 280 -26.59 35.45 11.49
N ILE A 281 -27.14 34.27 11.78
CA ILE A 281 -27.56 33.31 10.75
C ILE A 281 -28.89 33.76 10.13
N ASP A 282 -28.88 34.08 8.82
CA ASP A 282 -30.11 34.25 8.05
C ASP A 282 -30.64 32.90 7.54
N VAL A 283 -31.68 32.39 8.19
CA VAL A 283 -32.40 31.16 7.79
C VAL A 283 -33.68 31.45 6.98
N SER A 284 -33.90 32.68 6.49
CA SER A 284 -35.14 33.07 5.79
C SER A 284 -35.42 32.25 4.53
N ASN A 285 -34.37 31.73 3.88
CA ASN A 285 -34.45 30.84 2.72
C ASN A 285 -34.28 29.34 3.07
N CYS A 286 -34.34 28.96 4.35
CA CYS A 286 -34.30 27.55 4.76
C CYS A 286 -35.70 26.92 4.79
N ASP A 287 -35.79 25.61 4.56
CA ASP A 287 -36.79 24.75 5.20
C ASP A 287 -36.24 24.25 6.52
N VAL A 288 -37.12 23.89 7.46
CA VAL A 288 -36.77 23.50 8.83
C VAL A 288 -37.42 22.17 9.16
N THR A 289 -36.67 21.25 9.76
CA THR A 289 -37.15 19.92 10.16
C THR A 289 -36.75 19.59 11.59
N LEU A 290 -37.61 18.87 12.30
CA LEU A 290 -37.38 18.30 13.62
C LEU A 290 -37.38 16.77 13.53
N ASN A 291 -36.32 16.13 14.03
CA ASN A 291 -36.15 14.68 14.05
C ASN A 291 -36.03 14.17 15.49
N ASP A 292 -36.71 13.05 15.82
CA ASP A 292 -36.52 12.28 17.06
C ASP A 292 -35.68 11.05 16.74
N TYR A 293 -34.47 10.98 17.27
CA TYR A 293 -33.54 9.86 17.03
C TYR A 293 -33.50 8.85 18.18
N GLY A 294 -34.37 8.97 19.19
CA GLY A 294 -34.34 8.08 20.36
C GLY A 294 -33.06 8.26 21.18
N ASP A 295 -32.41 7.16 21.60
CA ASP A 295 -31.10 7.19 22.27
C ASP A 295 -29.95 6.98 21.28
N TYR A 296 -29.84 7.85 20.27
CA TYR A 296 -28.83 7.75 19.21
C TYR A 296 -27.41 7.58 19.74
N TRP A 297 -27.08 8.33 20.80
CA TRP A 297 -25.77 8.36 21.44
C TRP A 297 -25.57 7.26 22.51
N GLY A 298 -26.58 6.40 22.78
CA GLY A 298 -26.49 5.33 23.77
C GLY A 298 -26.27 5.81 25.22
N CYS A 299 -26.76 7.02 25.51
CA CYS A 299 -26.40 7.84 26.67
C CYS A 299 -27.51 7.95 27.74
N GLY A 300 -28.70 7.41 27.49
CA GLY A 300 -29.85 7.47 28.40
C GLY A 300 -30.69 8.75 28.30
N TYR A 301 -30.44 9.59 27.30
CA TYR A 301 -31.17 10.83 27.01
C TYR A 301 -31.79 10.75 25.61
N ARG A 302 -32.96 11.39 25.39
CA ARG A 302 -33.57 11.40 24.06
C ARG A 302 -32.91 12.49 23.22
N ASN A 303 -32.43 12.08 22.05
CA ASN A 303 -31.76 12.92 21.09
C ASN A 303 -32.75 13.51 20.06
N TRP A 304 -32.64 14.81 19.84
CA TRP A 304 -33.43 15.56 18.89
C TRP A 304 -32.51 16.34 17.95
N GLY A 305 -32.69 16.17 16.65
CA GLY A 305 -32.05 16.99 15.63
C GLY A 305 -33.00 18.08 15.15
N ILE A 306 -32.54 19.33 15.06
CA ILE A 306 -33.23 20.39 14.33
C ILE A 306 -32.30 20.86 13.21
N GLU A 307 -32.75 20.72 11.97
CA GLU A 307 -31.99 21.11 10.78
C GLU A 307 -32.68 22.25 10.05
N PHE A 308 -31.90 23.27 9.68
CA PHE A 308 -32.27 24.34 8.76
C PHE A 308 -31.48 24.12 7.46
N VAL A 309 -32.17 23.73 6.39
CA VAL A 309 -31.57 23.42 5.08
C VAL A 309 -32.01 24.46 4.07
N SER A 310 -31.07 25.14 3.42
CA SER A 310 -31.39 26.10 2.35
C SER A 310 -32.24 25.47 1.23
N LYS A 311 -33.23 26.20 0.73
CA LYS A 311 -34.11 25.80 -0.39
C LYS A 311 -33.38 25.60 -1.73
N SER A 312 -32.12 26.03 -1.81
CA SER A 312 -31.19 25.72 -2.90
C SER A 312 -30.47 24.36 -2.75
N GLY A 313 -30.83 23.57 -1.74
CA GLY A 313 -30.28 22.24 -1.45
C GLY A 313 -28.96 22.29 -0.67
N LEU A 314 -28.55 21.12 -0.15
CA LEU A 314 -27.38 20.96 0.72
C LEU A 314 -26.03 21.42 0.13
N ASN A 315 -25.96 21.70 -1.17
CA ASN A 315 -24.75 22.18 -1.83
C ASN A 315 -24.61 23.71 -1.85
N ASN A 316 -25.69 24.49 -1.59
CA ASN A 316 -25.67 25.94 -1.73
C ASN A 316 -26.53 26.63 -0.66
N GLY A 317 -26.02 27.67 -0.01
CA GLY A 317 -26.70 28.42 1.05
C GLY A 317 -26.46 27.84 2.44
N VAL A 318 -27.27 28.25 3.42
CA VAL A 318 -27.11 27.86 4.83
C VAL A 318 -27.48 26.39 5.05
N TYR A 319 -26.62 25.73 5.83
CA TYR A 319 -26.92 24.50 6.55
C TYR A 319 -26.62 24.73 8.04
N LEU A 320 -27.60 24.54 8.90
CA LEU A 320 -27.44 24.62 10.35
C LEU A 320 -28.12 23.39 10.96
N VAL A 321 -27.38 22.61 11.74
CA VAL A 321 -27.92 21.50 12.54
C VAL A 321 -27.68 21.78 14.01
N LEU A 322 -28.70 21.53 14.83
CA LEU A 322 -28.69 21.61 16.28
C LEU A 322 -28.94 20.18 16.81
N ASP A 323 -27.97 19.61 17.50
CA ASP A 323 -27.99 18.23 18.02
C ASP A 323 -28.18 18.28 19.54
N LEU A 324 -29.36 17.87 20.02
CA LEU A 324 -29.85 18.19 21.37
C LEU A 324 -30.15 16.93 22.18
N LEU A 325 -29.77 16.92 23.46
CA LEU A 325 -30.16 15.89 24.43
C LEU A 325 -31.16 16.44 25.44
N SER A 326 -32.36 15.86 25.45
CA SER A 326 -33.40 16.15 26.44
C SER A 326 -32.96 15.78 27.87
N THR A 327 -33.78 16.11 28.87
CA THR A 327 -33.47 15.76 30.27
C THR A 327 -33.66 14.27 30.62
N SER A 328 -34.22 13.46 29.71
CA SER A 328 -34.48 12.03 29.91
C SER A 328 -34.91 11.31 28.62
N LEU A 329 -34.66 10.00 28.50
CA LEU A 329 -35.08 9.19 27.36
C LEU A 329 -36.61 9.14 27.07
N ASP A 330 -37.47 9.50 28.03
CA ASP A 330 -38.91 9.56 27.82
C ASP A 330 -39.29 10.60 26.75
N ALA A 331 -40.12 10.19 25.79
CA ALA A 331 -40.68 11.07 24.77
C ALA A 331 -41.49 12.24 25.37
N SER A 332 -42.04 12.06 26.58
CA SER A 332 -42.79 13.12 27.28
C SER A 332 -41.94 14.35 27.65
N ALA A 333 -40.60 14.24 27.66
CA ALA A 333 -39.70 15.35 27.91
C ALA A 333 -39.61 16.33 26.73
N GLY A 334 -39.88 15.88 25.50
CA GLY A 334 -39.83 16.71 24.30
C GLY A 334 -38.47 17.36 24.00
N PHE A 335 -38.51 18.41 23.18
CA PHE A 335 -37.37 19.21 22.70
C PHE A 335 -37.43 20.69 23.12
N VAL A 336 -38.42 21.07 23.94
CA VAL A 336 -38.59 22.45 24.42
C VAL A 336 -37.78 22.63 25.71
N GLY A 337 -36.82 23.55 25.73
CA GLY A 337 -35.89 23.70 26.85
C GLY A 337 -34.75 24.69 26.61
N VAL A 338 -33.77 24.68 27.52
CA VAL A 338 -32.55 25.49 27.45
C VAL A 338 -31.34 24.58 27.49
N TYR A 339 -30.74 24.37 26.33
CA TYR A 339 -29.60 23.49 26.09
C TYR A 339 -28.29 24.29 26.18
N ARG A 340 -27.26 23.72 26.79
CA ARG A 340 -25.90 24.29 26.86
C ARG A 340 -24.91 23.32 26.23
N SER A 341 -23.76 23.78 25.78
CA SER A 341 -22.71 22.86 25.34
C SER A 341 -22.38 21.88 26.47
N SER A 342 -22.32 20.60 26.16
CA SER A 342 -21.71 19.60 27.04
C SER A 342 -20.20 19.81 27.19
N GLY A 343 -19.56 20.35 26.16
CA GLY A 343 -18.13 20.16 25.92
C GLY A 343 -17.80 18.69 25.62
N PHE A 344 -16.51 18.38 25.69
CA PHE A 344 -15.98 17.03 25.49
C PHE A 344 -15.65 16.36 26.83
N SER A 345 -15.57 15.03 26.85
CA SER A 345 -15.34 14.26 28.08
C SER A 345 -13.91 14.42 28.60
N GLU A 346 -13.73 14.56 29.92
CA GLU A 346 -12.42 14.50 30.56
C GLU A 346 -11.76 13.11 30.46
N GLU A 347 -12.57 12.05 30.28
CA GLU A 347 -12.07 10.68 30.07
C GLU A 347 -11.69 10.39 28.61
N ASP A 348 -12.28 11.13 27.66
CA ASP A 348 -12.06 10.96 26.23
C ASP A 348 -12.40 12.27 25.47
N PRO A 349 -11.40 13.10 25.12
CA PRO A 349 -11.62 14.40 24.49
C PRO A 349 -12.17 14.30 23.07
N THR A 350 -12.27 13.10 22.47
CA THR A 350 -12.93 12.88 21.17
C THR A 350 -14.45 12.73 21.29
N LYS A 351 -14.99 12.57 22.51
CA LYS A 351 -16.41 12.28 22.75
C LYS A 351 -17.15 13.44 23.43
N PRO A 352 -18.43 13.67 23.12
CA PRO A 352 -19.27 14.61 23.88
C PRO A 352 -19.39 14.19 25.35
N ASN A 353 -19.41 15.16 26.25
CA ASN A 353 -19.73 14.96 27.67
C ASN A 353 -21.26 14.86 27.87
N PHE A 354 -21.85 13.70 27.54
CA PHE A 354 -23.31 13.50 27.51
C PHE A 354 -24.00 13.83 28.84
N GLY A 355 -25.12 14.56 28.78
CA GLY A 355 -25.87 14.97 29.97
C GLY A 355 -27.30 15.45 29.69
N PRO A 356 -28.09 15.73 30.74
CA PRO A 356 -29.48 16.15 30.60
C PRO A 356 -29.58 17.63 30.22
N GLY A 357 -30.22 17.95 29.08
CA GLY A 357 -30.39 19.33 28.65
C GLY A 357 -29.10 19.97 28.13
N VAL A 358 -28.31 19.20 27.38
CA VAL A 358 -27.11 19.69 26.66
C VAL A 358 -27.32 19.66 25.16
N PHE A 359 -26.58 20.46 24.41
CA PHE A 359 -26.36 20.24 22.98
C PHE A 359 -25.01 19.57 22.77
N ILE A 360 -24.93 18.70 21.78
CA ILE A 360 -23.67 18.07 21.35
C ILE A 360 -22.85 19.13 20.60
N PRO A 361 -21.60 19.43 21.02
CA PRO A 361 -20.75 20.36 20.30
C PRO A 361 -20.42 19.82 18.91
N GLY A 362 -20.26 20.71 17.93
CA GLY A 362 -19.79 20.30 16.61
C GLY A 362 -18.37 19.73 16.66
N MET A 363 -18.12 18.63 15.95
CA MET A 363 -16.82 17.95 15.91
C MET A 363 -16.52 17.34 14.54
N ARG A 364 -15.23 17.26 14.22
CA ARG A 364 -14.68 16.49 13.09
C ARG A 364 -14.76 14.99 13.43
N ILE A 365 -15.19 14.17 12.48
CA ILE A 365 -15.28 12.69 12.65
C ILE A 365 -14.56 11.89 11.55
N SER A 366 -13.77 12.57 10.72
CA SER A 366 -12.90 11.97 9.72
C SER A 366 -11.59 12.74 9.64
N ASP A 367 -10.48 12.04 9.41
CA ASP A 367 -9.14 12.64 9.43
C ASP A 367 -8.96 13.72 8.35
N ASP A 368 -9.59 13.50 7.19
CA ASP A 368 -9.66 14.45 6.06
C ASP A 368 -10.39 15.77 6.38
N GLY A 369 -11.16 15.83 7.47
CA GLY A 369 -11.91 17.03 7.89
C GLY A 369 -13.22 17.28 7.15
N VAL A 370 -13.64 16.40 6.24
CA VAL A 370 -14.84 16.57 5.42
C VAL A 370 -16.11 16.22 6.21
N HIS A 371 -16.05 15.26 7.12
CA HIS A 371 -17.19 14.81 7.90
C HIS A 371 -17.21 15.43 9.31
N MET A 372 -18.37 15.98 9.67
CA MET A 372 -18.66 16.53 11.00
C MET A 372 -19.95 15.92 11.57
N LEU A 373 -20.04 15.84 12.90
CA LEU A 373 -21.26 15.57 13.66
C LEU A 373 -21.47 16.64 14.74
N GLY A 374 -22.59 16.55 15.47
CA GLY A 374 -22.97 17.52 16.50
C GLY A 374 -23.58 18.80 15.93
N SER A 375 -23.69 19.82 16.77
CA SER A 375 -24.27 21.11 16.39
C SER A 375 -23.29 21.92 15.55
N LEU A 376 -23.66 22.35 14.34
CA LEU A 376 -22.75 23.10 13.45
C LEU A 376 -23.50 24.06 12.51
N TYR A 377 -22.80 25.13 12.13
CA TYR A 377 -23.19 26.09 11.09
C TYR A 377 -22.26 25.99 9.89
N GLN A 378 -22.84 25.96 8.69
CA GLN A 378 -22.14 26.07 7.41
C GLN A 378 -22.89 27.02 6.47
N LEU A 379 -22.14 27.82 5.70
CA LEU A 379 -22.60 28.48 4.48
C LEU A 379 -21.90 27.80 3.30
N LYS A 380 -22.66 27.21 2.38
CA LYS A 380 -22.11 26.40 1.29
C LYS A 380 -22.22 27.07 -0.07
N GLU A 381 -21.22 26.84 -0.91
CA GLU A 381 -21.25 27.14 -2.34
C GLU A 381 -20.66 25.95 -3.12
N GLY A 382 -21.37 25.44 -4.12
CA GLY A 382 -20.91 24.33 -4.95
C GLY A 382 -20.67 23.00 -4.20
N GLY A 383 -21.19 22.85 -2.98
CA GLY A 383 -20.93 21.72 -2.09
C GLY A 383 -19.88 22.00 -1.00
N ARG A 384 -19.02 23.01 -1.18
CA ARG A 384 -17.97 23.38 -0.24
C ARG A 384 -18.52 24.33 0.83
N GLY A 385 -18.20 24.10 2.11
CA GLY A 385 -18.38 25.10 3.15
C GLY A 385 -17.44 26.29 2.91
N ILE A 386 -17.98 27.46 2.58
CA ILE A 386 -17.23 28.71 2.52
C ILE A 386 -17.18 29.37 3.90
N HIS A 387 -18.25 29.29 4.68
CA HIS A 387 -18.20 29.36 6.14
C HIS A 387 -18.48 27.97 6.71
N GLN A 388 -17.75 27.61 7.75
CA GLN A 388 -17.90 26.39 8.52
C GLN A 388 -17.50 26.70 9.96
N ALA A 389 -18.36 26.37 10.91
CA ALA A 389 -18.11 26.56 12.33
C ALA A 389 -18.88 25.50 13.14
N PRO A 390 -18.22 24.72 14.02
CA PRO A 390 -18.94 23.97 15.02
C PRO A 390 -19.60 24.95 16.01
N ILE A 391 -20.78 24.61 16.51
CA ILE A 391 -21.35 25.27 17.67
C ILE A 391 -20.71 24.59 18.89
N TYR A 392 -19.66 25.21 19.43
CA TYR A 392 -18.79 24.63 20.45
C TYR A 392 -19.20 25.05 21.87
N GLY A 393 -19.65 26.31 22.04
CA GLY A 393 -20.01 26.88 23.34
C GLY A 393 -21.31 27.69 23.33
N GLY A 394 -21.74 28.15 24.51
CA GLY A 394 -22.92 29.00 24.68
C GLY A 394 -24.23 28.25 24.98
N THR A 395 -25.34 28.69 24.38
CA THR A 395 -26.70 28.22 24.74
C THR A 395 -27.66 28.23 23.54
N ILE A 396 -28.50 27.19 23.46
CA ILE A 396 -29.65 27.09 22.55
C ILE A 396 -30.91 27.08 23.41
N THR A 397 -31.88 27.95 23.12
CA THR A 397 -33.17 28.03 23.83
C THR A 397 -34.32 27.81 22.86
N ILE A 398 -35.21 26.87 23.22
CA ILE A 398 -36.40 26.53 22.44
C ILE A 398 -37.63 26.78 23.32
N SER A 399 -38.65 27.44 22.76
CA SER A 399 -39.89 27.79 23.46
C SER A 399 -41.11 27.52 22.58
N ASP A 400 -42.17 26.94 23.15
CA ASP A 400 -43.50 26.88 22.52
C ASP A 400 -44.19 28.25 22.65
N ASN A 401 -44.74 28.77 21.55
CA ASN A 401 -45.49 30.03 21.52
C ASN A 401 -46.98 29.84 21.90
N GLY A 402 -47.46 28.60 22.04
CA GLY A 402 -48.82 28.24 22.41
C GLY A 402 -49.82 28.19 21.25
N ASP A 403 -49.38 28.39 20.01
CA ASP A 403 -50.18 28.37 18.78
C ASP A 403 -49.77 27.24 17.80
N GLY A 404 -48.86 26.36 18.23
CA GLY A 404 -48.24 25.35 17.37
C GLY A 404 -47.08 25.89 16.51
N THR A 405 -46.51 27.04 16.89
CA THR A 405 -45.19 27.50 16.46
C THR A 405 -44.22 27.50 17.65
N HIS A 406 -42.93 27.35 17.35
CA HIS A 406 -41.85 27.41 18.32
C HIS A 406 -40.91 28.55 17.97
N ARG A 407 -40.31 29.16 19.01
CA ARG A 407 -39.18 30.09 18.88
C ARG A 407 -37.89 29.36 19.24
N ILE A 408 -36.87 29.49 18.39
CA ILE A 408 -35.52 28.98 18.59
C ILE A 408 -34.57 30.18 18.66
N VAL A 409 -33.81 30.27 19.73
CA VAL A 409 -32.74 31.27 19.92
C VAL A 409 -31.42 30.54 20.11
N VAL A 410 -30.44 30.86 19.27
CA VAL A 410 -29.05 30.43 19.44
C VAL A 410 -28.25 31.65 19.91
N ASP A 411 -27.55 31.51 21.04
CA ASP A 411 -26.52 32.43 21.48
C ASP A 411 -25.28 31.61 21.83
N ALA A 412 -24.51 31.30 20.79
CA ALA A 412 -23.42 30.34 20.79
C ALA A 412 -22.07 30.99 20.47
N VAL A 413 -21.00 30.21 20.63
CA VAL A 413 -19.66 30.51 20.10
C VAL A 413 -19.08 29.29 19.38
N ASP A 414 -18.17 29.54 18.46
CA ASP A 414 -17.36 28.52 17.80
C ASP A 414 -16.14 28.09 18.63
N ASP A 415 -15.25 27.32 18.00
CA ASP A 415 -13.98 26.82 18.54
C ASP A 415 -12.76 27.67 18.11
N ALA A 416 -12.98 28.88 17.59
CA ALA A 416 -11.89 29.77 17.20
C ALA A 416 -11.18 30.39 18.41
N THR A 417 -9.97 30.91 18.20
CA THR A 417 -9.22 31.66 19.21
C THR A 417 -8.72 32.98 18.61
N PRO A 418 -9.37 34.13 18.91
CA PRO A 418 -10.56 34.29 19.75
C PRO A 418 -11.83 33.69 19.12
N ALA A 419 -12.74 33.19 19.96
CA ALA A 419 -14.00 32.59 19.49
C ALA A 419 -14.97 33.65 18.94
N HIS A 420 -15.63 33.33 17.84
CA HIS A 420 -16.66 34.14 17.21
C HIS A 420 -18.05 33.72 17.70
N ARG A 421 -18.96 34.69 17.83
CA ARG A 421 -20.35 34.41 18.22
C ARG A 421 -21.15 33.90 17.03
N ILE A 422 -21.99 32.90 17.28
CA ILE A 422 -22.97 32.36 16.33
C ILE A 422 -24.35 32.62 16.92
N THR A 423 -25.18 33.39 16.23
CA THR A 423 -26.48 33.83 16.76
C THR A 423 -27.64 33.60 15.78
N LEU A 424 -28.80 33.26 16.31
CA LEU A 424 -30.06 33.08 15.58
C LEU A 424 -31.24 33.46 16.48
N ASP A 425 -32.27 34.09 15.90
CA ASP A 425 -33.59 34.24 16.50
C ASP A 425 -34.65 33.93 15.44
N TRP A 426 -35.26 32.75 15.52
CA TRP A 426 -36.23 32.24 14.55
C TRP A 426 -37.53 31.85 15.25
N SER A 427 -38.66 32.02 14.55
CA SER A 427 -39.96 31.54 15.03
C SER A 427 -40.78 30.98 13.87
N GLY A 428 -41.28 29.76 14.02
CA GLY A 428 -41.99 29.06 12.95
C GLY A 428 -42.52 27.69 13.37
N LYS A 429 -42.89 26.86 12.39
CA LYS A 429 -43.38 25.49 12.64
C LYS A 429 -42.25 24.48 12.51
N LEU A 430 -42.33 23.45 13.34
CA LEU A 430 -41.50 22.25 13.38
C LEU A 430 -42.43 21.04 13.21
#